data_AF-A0A925QC62-F1
#
_entry.id   AF-A0A925QC62-F1
#
_cell.length_a   1.000
_cell.length_b   1.000
_cell.length_c   1.000
_cell.angle_alpha   90.00
_cell.angle_beta   90.00
_cell.angle_gamma   90.00
#
_symmetry.space_group_name_H-M   'P 1'
#
loop_
_entity.id
_entity.type
_entity.pdbx_description
1 polymer ?
#
loop_
_entity_poly.entity_id
_entity_poly.type
_entity_poly.pdbx_seq_one_letter_code
_entity_poly.pdbx_strand_id
1 'polypeptide(L)'
;MKKAQLIVILALLALLAAVNLSTKDPSKSFFGGLPWWGWAAIALFLLVTSVSFALRDSRRARTLLEDPLPAKPEVDDGRIKLTKEQLEKYDPEGPNYPHPVVITERCIGCHACVDACPHDVLAIVNGVSTPIARDQCMEDTACQVECPVNPKACIVVNTNKKIPPRKVPNRDARFMTDVPGCFIIGDVSGTPLIKNATNEGTDCIKAIAEELRNGTPAEPKASTEVAIIGIGPAGLSAAITAQQLGLSYVGIEQDKVLATIEAYPANKYVFFKPETMEPRGGVKAEGMGAQREAILEEWTRIMQQTGVRINELESCKSVKKAEDGDYFVVQTEQGTEKKKVAYNARRVVLALGNRGTPMKLRVAGEEMKVTRDGVTEDKVKYKLTDPEAYKRKRVIIVGAGNSAIEAAVDLVATRQGDKITFRPPEEINDVTLVIRSDLKNDLKFGNKLQVYDCIDEGKIKVFFGTSIKEITDDSDVLQNARSEEVKATVPNDYIFAMIGGDRPTKFLEAIGVKIG
;
A
#
# COMPACT_ATOMS: atom_id res chain seq x y z
N MET A 1 34.72 2.21 6.42
CA MET A 1 35.68 1.33 7.14
C MET A 1 36.03 1.96 8.48
N LYS A 2 35.94 1.22 9.60
CA LYS A 2 36.22 1.80 10.95
C LYS A 2 37.74 1.99 11.14
N LYS A 3 38.17 2.98 11.93
CA LYS A 3 39.61 3.29 12.18
C LYS A 3 40.42 2.05 12.60
N ALA A 4 39.85 1.16 13.41
CA ALA A 4 40.51 -0.08 13.85
C ALA A 4 40.76 -1.07 12.70
N GLN A 5 39.83 -1.19 11.74
CA GLN A 5 40.00 -2.06 10.57
C GLN A 5 41.14 -1.54 9.67
N LEU A 6 41.23 -0.22 9.52
CA LEU A 6 42.31 0.41 8.75
C LEU A 6 43.69 0.14 9.36
N ILE A 7 43.82 0.21 10.69
CA ILE A 7 45.10 -0.05 11.38
C ILE A 7 45.55 -1.51 11.21
N VAL A 8 44.64 -2.47 11.34
CA VAL A 8 44.95 -3.91 11.16
C VAL A 8 45.40 -4.18 9.72
N ILE A 9 44.72 -3.59 8.74
CA ILE A 9 45.07 -3.74 7.31
C ILE A 9 46.46 -3.15 7.03
N LEU A 10 46.76 -1.95 7.55
CA LEU A 10 48.07 -1.32 7.36
C LEU A 10 49.20 -2.13 8.03
N ALA A 11 48.95 -2.69 9.22
CA ALA A 11 49.92 -3.55 9.91
C ALA A 11 50.20 -4.85 9.14
N LEU A 12 49.16 -5.49 8.57
CA LEU A 12 49.31 -6.69 7.75
C LEU A 12 50.08 -6.38 6.45
N LEU A 13 49.78 -5.26 5.80
CA LEU A 13 50.51 -4.83 4.60
C LEU A 13 51.98 -4.53 4.88
N ALA A 14 52.28 -3.89 6.01
CA ALA A 14 53.66 -3.65 6.45
C ALA A 14 54.41 -4.97 6.72
N LEU A 15 53.74 -5.94 7.35
CA LEU A 15 54.29 -7.29 7.60
C LEU A 15 54.59 -8.01 6.27
N LEU A 16 53.65 -8.01 5.33
CA LEU A 16 53.83 -8.64 4.02
C LEU A 16 54.96 -7.98 3.22
N ALA A 17 55.07 -6.64 3.27
CA ALA A 17 56.15 -5.91 2.64
C ALA A 17 57.52 -6.25 3.26
N ALA A 18 57.60 -6.38 4.59
CA ALA A 18 58.81 -6.78 5.28
C ALA A 18 59.24 -8.22 4.92
N VAL A 19 58.29 -9.16 4.91
CA VAL A 19 58.54 -10.55 4.49
C VAL A 19 59.06 -10.58 3.04
N ASN A 20 58.43 -9.85 2.13
CA ASN A 20 58.83 -9.79 0.72
C ASN A 20 60.23 -9.16 0.52
N LEU A 21 60.58 -8.11 1.27
CA LEU A 21 61.90 -7.48 1.20
C LEU A 21 63.01 -8.41 1.70
N SER A 22 62.71 -9.29 2.66
CA SER A 22 63.64 -10.26 3.23
C SER A 22 63.77 -11.56 2.40
N THR A 23 62.97 -11.75 1.35
CA THR A 23 62.95 -12.98 0.53
C THR A 23 63.57 -12.82 -0.86
N LYS A 24 64.45 -11.84 -1.06
CA LYS A 24 65.13 -11.50 -2.34
C LYS A 24 66.16 -12.53 -2.84
N ASP A 25 65.88 -13.82 -2.73
CA ASP A 25 66.68 -14.88 -3.36
C ASP A 25 65.90 -15.50 -4.53
N PRO A 26 66.18 -15.12 -5.78
CA PRO A 26 65.44 -15.58 -6.97
C PRO A 26 65.65 -17.06 -7.30
N SER A 27 66.53 -17.77 -6.59
CA SER A 27 66.82 -19.20 -6.82
C SER A 27 65.85 -20.16 -6.10
N LYS A 28 64.96 -19.67 -5.24
CA LYS A 28 64.08 -20.50 -4.40
C LYS A 28 62.61 -20.29 -4.74
N SER A 29 61.92 -21.37 -5.14
CA SER A 29 60.46 -21.37 -5.30
C SER A 29 59.78 -21.57 -3.95
N PHE A 30 59.03 -20.57 -3.49
CA PHE A 30 58.26 -20.66 -2.24
C PHE A 30 56.77 -20.97 -2.50
N PHE A 31 56.15 -21.78 -1.64
CA PHE A 31 54.73 -22.08 -1.71
C PHE A 31 53.89 -20.81 -1.52
N GLY A 32 53.08 -20.45 -2.51
CA GLY A 32 52.29 -19.22 -2.50
C GLY A 32 53.11 -17.93 -2.49
N GLY A 33 54.39 -17.97 -2.90
CA GLY A 33 55.27 -16.81 -2.95
C GLY A 33 55.86 -16.36 -1.61
N LEU A 34 55.62 -17.10 -0.52
CA LEU A 34 56.13 -16.79 0.82
C LEU A 34 56.87 -17.98 1.44
N PRO A 35 58.00 -17.76 2.13
CA PRO A 35 58.70 -18.80 2.87
C PRO A 35 57.87 -19.28 4.08
N TRP A 36 58.22 -20.44 4.63
CA TRP A 36 57.53 -21.03 5.78
C TRP A 36 57.43 -20.07 6.98
N TRP A 37 58.46 -19.26 7.23
CA TRP A 37 58.47 -18.27 8.32
C TRP A 37 57.58 -17.06 8.01
N GLY A 38 57.35 -16.74 6.73
CA GLY A 38 56.39 -15.73 6.30
C GLY A 38 54.95 -16.18 6.57
N TRP A 39 54.63 -17.42 6.24
CA TRP A 39 53.34 -18.04 6.60
C TRP A 39 53.15 -18.13 8.12
N ALA A 40 54.19 -18.49 8.87
CA ALA A 40 54.16 -18.50 10.34
C ALA A 40 53.91 -17.10 10.92
N ALA A 41 54.51 -16.05 10.35
CA ALA A 41 54.31 -14.67 10.78
C ALA A 41 52.87 -14.19 10.54
N ILE A 42 52.27 -14.53 9.38
CA ILE A 42 50.87 -14.20 9.08
C ILE A 42 49.93 -14.94 10.03
N ALA A 43 50.15 -16.24 10.25
CA ALA A 43 49.35 -17.04 11.17
C ALA A 43 49.40 -16.48 12.60
N LEU A 44 50.59 -16.11 13.07
CA LEU A 44 50.77 -15.50 14.38
C LEU A 44 50.09 -14.14 14.48
N PHE A 45 50.21 -13.28 13.45
CA PHE A 45 49.53 -11.99 13.40
C PHE A 45 48.01 -12.16 13.48
N LEU A 46 47.42 -13.07 12.69
CA LEU A 46 45.99 -13.35 12.71
C LEU A 46 45.53 -13.89 14.07
N LEU A 47 46.31 -14.77 14.69
CA LEU A 47 46.01 -15.32 16.02
C LEU A 47 46.01 -14.22 17.09
N VAL A 48 47.07 -13.41 17.17
CA VAL A 48 47.21 -12.32 18.14
C VAL A 48 46.11 -11.27 17.97
N THR A 49 45.80 -10.94 16.72
CA THR A 49 44.75 -9.95 16.42
C THR A 49 43.37 -10.49 16.83
N SER A 50 43.08 -11.75 16.51
CA SER A 50 41.82 -12.43 16.89
C SER A 50 41.65 -12.51 18.40
N VAL A 51 42.70 -12.94 19.13
CA VAL A 51 42.69 -13.01 20.60
C VAL A 51 42.51 -11.62 21.21
N SER A 52 43.18 -10.60 20.67
CA SER A 52 43.03 -9.21 21.14
C SER A 52 41.60 -8.68 20.95
N PHE A 53 40.96 -9.00 19.82
CA PHE A 53 39.55 -8.67 19.60
C PHE A 53 38.63 -9.40 20.58
N ALA A 54 38.83 -10.70 20.77
CA ALA A 54 38.05 -11.50 21.71
C ALA A 54 38.17 -10.96 23.15
N LEU A 55 39.39 -10.64 23.60
CA LEU A 55 39.62 -10.06 24.93
C LEU A 55 39.02 -8.66 25.07
N ARG A 56 39.12 -7.82 24.03
CA ARG A 56 38.53 -6.48 24.05
C ARG A 56 37.01 -6.54 24.09
N ASP A 57 36.41 -7.42 23.31
CA ASP A 57 34.96 -7.59 23.27
C ASP A 57 34.44 -8.20 24.58
N SER A 58 35.15 -9.19 25.12
CA SER A 58 34.88 -9.76 26.45
C SER A 58 34.97 -8.70 27.56
N ARG A 59 36.01 -7.85 27.56
CA ARG A 59 36.11 -6.74 28.52
C ARG A 59 34.97 -5.75 28.36
N ARG A 60 34.64 -5.37 27.13
CA ARG A 60 33.53 -4.44 26.84
C ARG A 60 32.20 -5.01 27.31
N ALA A 61 31.94 -6.29 27.04
CA ALA A 61 30.75 -6.98 27.51
C ALA A 61 30.70 -7.00 29.05
N ARG A 62 31.83 -7.27 29.70
CA ARG A 62 31.96 -7.26 31.17
C ARG A 62 31.70 -5.87 31.77
N THR A 63 32.25 -4.81 31.17
CA THR A 63 31.97 -3.43 31.60
C THR A 63 30.50 -3.07 31.45
N LEU A 64 29.83 -3.51 30.38
CA LEU A 64 28.38 -3.28 30.19
C LEU A 64 27.51 -4.04 31.20
N LEU A 65 28.01 -5.15 31.76
CA LEU A 65 27.32 -5.94 32.78
C LEU A 65 27.59 -5.42 34.20
N GLU A 66 28.81 -4.97 34.49
CA GLU A 66 29.23 -4.49 35.81
C GLU A 66 28.80 -3.03 36.06
N ASP A 67 28.76 -2.18 35.02
CA ASP A 67 28.35 -0.78 35.12
C ASP A 67 27.41 -0.41 33.95
N PRO A 68 26.10 -0.68 34.09
CA PRO A 68 25.12 -0.37 33.06
C PRO A 68 25.13 1.13 32.76
N LEU A 69 25.11 1.50 31.47
CA LEU A 69 24.99 2.90 31.09
C LEU A 69 23.79 3.52 31.82
N PRO A 70 23.94 4.71 32.44
CA PRO A 70 22.82 5.37 33.10
C PRO A 70 21.69 5.54 32.09
N ALA A 71 20.47 5.22 32.51
CA ALA A 71 19.28 5.43 31.72
C ALA A 71 19.30 6.87 31.22
N LYS A 72 19.17 7.08 29.90
CA LYS A 72 19.05 8.43 29.36
C LYS A 72 17.88 9.11 30.08
N PRO A 73 18.05 10.35 30.58
CA PRO A 73 16.95 11.06 31.21
C PRO A 73 15.76 11.10 30.26
N GLU A 74 14.56 10.85 30.81
CA GLU A 74 13.33 10.93 30.04
C GLU A 74 13.11 12.38 29.60
N VAL A 75 13.48 12.67 28.36
CA VAL A 75 13.04 13.87 27.67
C VAL A 75 11.61 13.60 27.21
N ASP A 76 10.65 14.41 27.66
CA ASP A 76 9.32 14.44 27.06
C ASP A 76 9.47 14.97 25.62
N ASP A 77 9.50 14.05 24.67
CA ASP A 77 9.77 14.29 23.27
C ASP A 77 8.52 14.10 22.39
N GLY A 78 7.33 14.13 23.01
CA GLY A 78 6.05 13.97 22.34
C GLY A 78 5.80 12.56 21.79
N ARG A 79 6.59 11.55 22.21
CA ARG A 79 6.35 10.15 21.86
C ARG A 79 5.15 9.61 22.65
N ILE A 80 4.27 8.90 21.95
CA ILE A 80 3.18 8.15 22.58
C ILE A 80 3.82 6.99 23.36
N LYS A 81 4.00 7.16 24.66
CA LYS A 81 4.43 6.11 25.58
C LYS A 81 3.21 5.51 26.25
N LEU A 82 3.19 4.18 26.35
CA LEU A 82 2.21 3.48 27.18
C LEU A 82 2.54 3.71 28.65
N THR A 83 1.52 3.87 29.48
CA THR A 83 1.70 3.90 30.94
C THR A 83 2.16 2.52 31.42
N LYS A 84 2.77 2.46 32.61
CA LYS A 84 3.19 1.19 33.22
C LYS A 84 2.02 0.20 33.33
N GLU A 85 0.85 0.67 33.75
CA GLU A 85 -0.38 -0.13 33.82
C GLU A 85 -0.83 -0.65 32.44
N GLN A 86 -0.68 0.16 31.38
CA GLN A 86 -1.00 -0.27 30.02
C GLN A 86 -0.01 -1.33 29.52
N LEU A 87 1.28 -1.20 29.83
CA LEU A 87 2.27 -2.23 29.51
C LEU A 87 1.99 -3.53 30.28
N GLU A 88 1.72 -3.46 31.58
CA GLU A 88 1.35 -4.63 32.38
C GLU A 88 0.07 -5.31 31.86
N LYS A 89 -0.88 -4.54 31.31
CA LYS A 89 -2.13 -5.09 30.75
C LYS A 89 -1.96 -5.68 29.35
N TYR A 90 -1.32 -4.95 28.42
CA TYR A 90 -1.28 -5.31 27.00
C TYR A 90 0.02 -5.99 26.56
N ASP A 91 1.06 -5.92 27.40
CA ASP A 91 2.39 -6.44 27.13
C ASP A 91 3.13 -6.93 28.40
N PRO A 92 2.51 -7.80 29.25
CA PRO A 92 3.08 -8.20 30.54
C PRO A 92 4.42 -8.94 30.42
N GLU A 93 4.60 -9.72 29.35
CA GLU A 93 5.82 -10.49 29.06
C GLU A 93 6.58 -9.89 27.87
N GLY A 94 6.46 -8.58 27.68
CA GLY A 94 7.06 -7.85 26.57
C GLY A 94 8.59 -7.93 26.54
N PRO A 95 9.20 -8.15 25.37
CA PRO A 95 10.64 -8.13 25.26
C PRO A 95 11.21 -6.71 25.41
N ASN A 96 12.46 -6.61 25.85
CA ASN A 96 13.17 -5.33 26.02
C ASN A 96 13.63 -4.67 24.70
N TYR A 97 13.24 -5.20 23.53
CA TYR A 97 13.54 -4.63 22.22
C TYR A 97 12.30 -3.94 21.62
N PRO A 98 12.45 -3.09 20.58
CA PRO A 98 11.32 -2.41 19.96
C PRO A 98 10.32 -3.36 19.29
N HIS A 99 9.04 -3.27 19.65
CA HIS A 99 7.98 -4.12 19.09
C HIS A 99 6.61 -3.44 19.17
N PRO A 100 5.63 -3.82 18.33
CA PRO A 100 4.29 -3.25 18.40
C PRO A 100 3.46 -3.86 19.53
N VAL A 101 2.77 -3.00 20.27
CA VAL A 101 1.73 -3.34 21.25
C VAL A 101 0.41 -2.77 20.75
N VAL A 102 -0.66 -3.58 20.81
CA VAL A 102 -2.00 -3.18 20.37
C VAL A 102 -2.94 -3.06 21.56
N ILE A 103 -3.51 -1.87 21.74
CA ILE A 103 -4.61 -1.61 22.67
C ILE A 103 -5.90 -2.05 21.99
N THR A 104 -6.35 -3.25 22.34
CA THR A 104 -7.48 -3.94 21.69
C THR A 104 -8.78 -3.14 21.72
N GLU A 105 -9.04 -2.41 22.79
CA GLU A 105 -10.25 -1.61 23.03
C GLU A 105 -10.30 -0.37 22.13
N ARG A 106 -9.14 0.08 21.64
CA ARG A 106 -9.05 1.16 20.65
C ARG A 106 -9.04 0.63 19.22
N CYS A 107 -8.75 -0.66 19.03
CA CYS A 107 -8.57 -1.21 17.70
C CYS A 107 -9.91 -1.34 16.98
N ILE A 108 -10.05 -0.62 15.85
CA ILE A 108 -11.24 -0.68 15.01
C ILE A 108 -11.20 -1.80 13.95
N GLY A 109 -10.16 -2.64 13.95
CA GLY A 109 -10.03 -3.75 13.00
C GLY A 109 -9.90 -3.32 11.54
N CYS A 110 -9.27 -2.18 11.25
CA CYS A 110 -9.16 -1.62 9.89
C CYS A 110 -8.03 -2.18 9.02
N HIS A 111 -7.24 -3.14 9.52
CA HIS A 111 -6.07 -3.72 8.84
C HIS A 111 -4.92 -2.75 8.48
N ALA A 112 -5.09 -1.43 8.63
CA ALA A 112 -4.08 -0.44 8.21
C ALA A 112 -2.66 -0.72 8.76
N CYS A 113 -2.54 -1.09 10.04
CA CYS A 113 -1.26 -1.43 10.66
C CYS A 113 -0.68 -2.78 10.20
N VAL A 114 -1.55 -3.75 9.89
CA VAL A 114 -1.18 -5.07 9.34
C VAL A 114 -0.65 -4.90 7.92
N ASP A 115 -1.36 -4.13 7.09
CA ASP A 115 -0.98 -3.89 5.69
C ASP A 115 0.27 -3.03 5.56
N ALA A 116 0.49 -2.13 6.52
CA ALA A 116 1.68 -1.28 6.56
C ALA A 116 2.95 -2.03 7.03
N CYS A 117 2.82 -3.17 7.70
CA CYS A 117 3.98 -3.91 8.20
C CYS A 117 4.62 -4.74 7.07
N PRO A 118 5.86 -4.44 6.66
CA PRO A 118 6.53 -5.22 5.60
C PRO A 118 7.06 -6.56 6.10
N HIS A 119 7.06 -6.78 7.42
CA HIS A 119 7.61 -7.96 8.09
C HIS A 119 6.54 -8.93 8.60
N ASP A 120 5.26 -8.71 8.26
CA ASP A 120 4.14 -9.58 8.66
C ASP A 120 4.06 -9.85 10.18
N VAL A 121 4.55 -8.91 11.01
CA VAL A 121 4.58 -9.00 12.48
C VAL A 121 3.17 -9.01 13.08
N LEU A 122 2.22 -8.36 12.41
CA LEU A 122 0.85 -8.15 12.84
C LEU A 122 -0.10 -8.95 11.95
N ALA A 123 -1.14 -9.51 12.55
CA ALA A 123 -2.29 -10.09 11.84
C ALA A 123 -3.59 -9.65 12.51
N ILE A 124 -4.73 -9.86 11.84
CA ILE A 124 -6.04 -9.69 12.47
C ILE A 124 -6.48 -11.00 13.12
N VAL A 125 -6.64 -10.98 14.44
CA VAL A 125 -7.12 -12.11 15.25
C VAL A 125 -8.36 -11.66 15.99
N ASN A 126 -9.45 -12.42 15.89
CA ASN A 126 -10.75 -12.07 16.49
C ASN A 126 -11.21 -10.64 16.17
N GLY A 127 -10.91 -10.16 14.95
CA GLY A 127 -11.35 -8.86 14.46
C GLY A 127 -10.53 -7.65 14.93
N VAL A 128 -9.44 -7.86 15.67
CA VAL A 128 -8.50 -6.80 16.09
C VAL A 128 -7.08 -7.10 15.64
N SER A 129 -6.23 -6.08 15.53
CA SER A 129 -4.81 -6.27 15.22
C SER A 129 -4.10 -6.92 16.39
N THR A 130 -3.25 -7.90 16.10
CA THR A 130 -2.52 -8.68 17.11
C THR A 130 -1.10 -8.94 16.62
N PRO A 131 -0.07 -8.67 17.44
CA PRO A 131 1.30 -9.07 17.14
C PRO A 131 1.45 -10.59 17.24
N ILE A 132 1.70 -11.24 16.09
CA ILE A 132 1.87 -12.70 15.98
C ILE A 132 3.34 -13.13 15.84
N ALA A 133 4.22 -12.23 15.40
CA ALA A 133 5.64 -12.50 15.17
C ALA A 133 6.51 -11.30 15.63
N ARG A 134 6.43 -10.97 16.93
CA ARG A 134 7.07 -9.77 17.52
C ARG A 134 8.58 -9.73 17.32
N ASP A 135 9.21 -10.90 17.28
CA ASP A 135 10.63 -11.12 17.05
C ASP A 135 11.10 -10.73 15.64
N GLN A 136 10.18 -10.62 14.68
CA GLN A 136 10.47 -10.16 13.32
C GLN A 136 10.39 -8.63 13.16
N CYS A 137 10.10 -7.90 14.24
CA CYS A 137 9.98 -6.43 14.19
C CYS A 137 11.33 -5.77 13.90
N MET A 138 11.38 -4.94 12.85
CA MET A 138 12.56 -4.16 12.44
C MET A 138 12.47 -2.68 12.82
N GLU A 139 11.54 -2.32 13.71
CA GLU A 139 11.33 -0.96 14.21
C GLU A 139 11.06 0.07 13.08
N ASP A 140 10.45 -0.27 11.95
CA ASP A 140 10.18 0.70 10.87
C ASP A 140 9.08 1.72 11.25
N THR A 141 8.25 1.38 12.23
CA THR A 141 7.15 2.18 12.81
C THR A 141 5.96 2.46 11.88
N ALA A 142 5.92 1.90 10.67
CA ALA A 142 4.84 2.12 9.71
C ALA A 142 3.47 1.70 10.27
N CYS A 143 3.42 0.62 11.05
CA CYS A 143 2.20 0.15 11.71
C CYS A 143 1.59 1.20 12.67
N GLN A 144 2.43 1.92 13.41
CA GLN A 144 1.99 2.99 14.29
C GLN A 144 1.60 4.22 13.47
N VAL A 145 2.37 4.60 12.46
CA VAL A 145 2.05 5.74 11.58
C VAL A 145 0.67 5.55 10.96
N GLU A 146 0.42 4.41 10.32
CA GLU A 146 -0.82 4.14 9.58
C GLU A 146 -2.05 3.87 10.45
N CYS A 147 -1.88 3.65 11.77
CA CYS A 147 -3.02 3.50 12.68
C CYS A 147 -3.90 4.77 12.66
N PRO A 148 -5.16 4.68 12.19
CA PRO A 148 -6.03 5.85 11.99
C PRO A 148 -6.72 6.32 13.28
N VAL A 149 -6.69 5.49 14.34
CA VAL A 149 -7.37 5.80 15.60
C VAL A 149 -6.56 6.84 16.37
N ASN A 150 -7.25 7.80 16.97
CA ASN A 150 -6.65 8.78 17.86
C ASN A 150 -7.37 8.76 19.22
N PRO A 151 -6.69 8.42 20.34
CA PRO A 151 -5.29 7.96 20.44
C PRO A 151 -5.03 6.65 19.68
N LYS A 152 -3.78 6.45 19.22
CA LYS A 152 -3.39 5.26 18.44
C LYS A 152 -3.67 3.96 19.20
N ALA A 153 -4.15 2.97 18.46
CA ALA A 153 -4.37 1.61 18.95
C ALA A 153 -3.09 0.75 18.83
N CYS A 154 -2.33 0.87 17.74
CA CYS A 154 -1.06 0.19 17.54
C CYS A 154 0.09 1.15 17.85
N ILE A 155 0.94 0.80 18.82
CA ILE A 155 2.04 1.64 19.31
C ILE A 155 3.30 0.78 19.34
N VAL A 156 4.40 1.24 18.73
CA VAL A 156 5.70 0.59 18.85
C VAL A 156 6.34 1.05 20.16
N VAL A 157 6.49 0.14 21.11
CA VAL A 157 7.14 0.41 22.40
C VAL A 157 8.64 0.17 22.29
N ASN A 158 9.42 0.62 23.28
CA ASN A 158 10.88 0.49 23.33
C ASN A 158 11.65 1.10 22.13
N THR A 159 10.97 1.87 21.27
CA THR A 159 11.57 2.55 20.12
C THR A 159 12.16 3.90 20.48
N ASN A 160 13.28 4.24 19.83
CA ASN A 160 13.85 5.58 19.87
C ASN A 160 13.55 6.42 18.63
N LYS A 161 12.81 5.88 17.66
CA LYS A 161 12.49 6.59 16.42
C LYS A 161 11.37 7.60 16.65
N LYS A 162 11.50 8.76 16.00
CA LYS A 162 10.43 9.75 15.94
C LYS A 162 9.36 9.22 14.98
N ILE A 163 8.13 9.11 15.48
CA ILE A 163 6.98 8.66 14.68
C ILE A 163 6.51 9.84 13.81
N PRO A 164 6.58 9.75 12.47
CA PRO A 164 6.04 10.79 11.61
C PRO A 164 4.50 10.82 11.71
N PRO A 165 3.87 11.98 11.49
CA PRO A 165 2.42 12.03 11.32
C PRO A 165 2.01 11.25 10.08
N ARG A 166 0.79 10.73 10.12
CA ARG A 166 0.21 10.04 9.00
C ARG A 166 -0.26 11.05 7.97
N LYS A 167 0.21 10.94 6.73
CA LYS A 167 -0.13 11.86 5.66
C LYS A 167 -1.56 11.64 5.16
N VAL A 168 -2.51 12.42 5.69
CA VAL A 168 -3.91 12.40 5.25
C VAL A 168 -4.41 13.83 4.99
N PRO A 169 -5.45 14.01 4.16
CA PRO A 169 -6.03 15.32 3.94
C PRO A 169 -6.58 15.91 5.24
N ASN A 170 -6.36 17.21 5.46
CA ASN A 170 -6.91 17.89 6.62
C ASN A 170 -8.42 18.11 6.45
N ARG A 171 -9.19 17.85 7.51
CA ARG A 171 -10.62 18.15 7.59
C ARG A 171 -11.09 18.37 9.03
N ASP A 172 -12.14 19.17 9.20
CA ASP A 172 -12.80 19.38 10.47
C ASP A 172 -13.80 18.25 10.84
N ALA A 173 -14.45 18.36 12.00
CA ALA A 173 -15.45 17.39 12.46
C ALA A 173 -16.73 17.33 11.61
N ARG A 174 -16.95 18.31 10.72
CA ARG A 174 -18.02 18.35 9.72
C ARG A 174 -17.52 17.94 8.33
N PHE A 175 -16.33 17.36 8.26
CA PHE A 175 -15.69 16.86 7.04
C PHE A 175 -15.22 17.94 6.07
N MET A 176 -15.28 19.22 6.44
CA MET A 176 -14.85 20.33 5.58
C MET A 176 -13.33 20.42 5.57
N THR A 177 -12.74 20.58 4.39
CA THR A 177 -11.29 20.73 4.18
C THR A 177 -10.82 22.15 4.49
N ASP A 178 -9.53 22.44 4.29
CA ASP A 178 -9.00 23.82 4.34
C ASP A 178 -9.64 24.76 3.29
N VAL A 179 -10.36 24.21 2.31
CA VAL A 179 -11.04 24.97 1.26
C VAL A 179 -12.53 25.09 1.62
N PRO A 180 -13.03 26.29 1.98
CA PRO A 180 -14.40 26.46 2.44
C PRO A 180 -15.43 26.01 1.40
N GLY A 181 -16.33 25.11 1.82
CA GLY A 181 -17.36 24.49 0.99
C GLY A 181 -16.92 23.23 0.23
N CYS A 182 -15.66 22.81 0.37
CA CYS A 182 -15.14 21.54 -0.12
C CYS A 182 -15.00 20.56 1.05
N PHE A 183 -15.66 19.41 0.94
CA PHE A 183 -15.71 18.36 1.95
C PHE A 183 -15.02 17.10 1.45
N ILE A 184 -14.52 16.26 2.36
CA ILE A 184 -13.84 15.01 2.02
C ILE A 184 -14.27 13.87 2.93
N ILE A 185 -14.66 12.73 2.33
CA ILE A 185 -15.25 11.58 3.03
C ILE A 185 -14.72 10.24 2.51
N GLY A 186 -14.87 9.19 3.32
CA GLY A 186 -14.47 7.82 2.99
C GLY A 186 -12.96 7.59 3.09
N ASP A 187 -12.47 6.51 2.49
CA ASP A 187 -11.09 6.01 2.67
C ASP A 187 -9.98 7.04 2.43
N VAL A 188 -10.21 8.01 1.54
CA VAL A 188 -9.24 9.09 1.24
C VAL A 188 -8.96 9.97 2.47
N SER A 189 -9.89 10.03 3.42
CA SER A 189 -9.71 10.72 4.70
C SER A 189 -8.84 9.95 5.71
N GLY A 190 -8.48 8.70 5.38
CA GLY A 190 -7.57 7.88 6.18
C GLY A 190 -8.21 6.69 6.90
N THR A 191 -9.53 6.54 6.95
CA THR A 191 -10.14 5.39 7.65
C THR A 191 -10.75 4.41 6.63
N PRO A 192 -10.04 3.32 6.27
CA PRO A 192 -10.45 2.42 5.20
C PRO A 192 -11.51 1.40 5.67
N LEU A 193 -12.67 1.88 6.11
CA LEU A 193 -13.75 1.05 6.64
C LEU A 193 -15.07 1.42 5.99
N ILE A 194 -15.76 0.42 5.44
CA ILE A 194 -17.01 0.61 4.70
C ILE A 194 -18.08 1.26 5.58
N LYS A 195 -18.31 0.77 6.81
CA LYS A 195 -19.33 1.33 7.70
C LYS A 195 -19.04 2.79 8.07
N ASN A 196 -17.76 3.10 8.32
CA ASN A 196 -17.33 4.48 8.55
C ASN A 196 -17.58 5.34 7.31
N ALA A 197 -17.13 4.89 6.13
CA ALA A 197 -17.31 5.57 4.87
C ALA A 197 -18.79 5.86 4.55
N THR A 198 -19.68 4.89 4.75
CA THR A 198 -21.12 5.06 4.53
C THR A 198 -21.73 6.04 5.53
N ASN A 199 -21.33 5.99 6.81
CA ASN A 199 -21.80 6.93 7.82
C ASN A 199 -21.34 8.37 7.52
N GLU A 200 -20.07 8.54 7.15
CA GLU A 200 -19.53 9.85 6.75
C GLU A 200 -20.31 10.45 5.57
N GLY A 201 -20.71 9.63 4.59
CA GLY A 201 -21.54 10.09 3.48
C GLY A 201 -22.86 10.72 3.94
N THR A 202 -23.57 10.05 4.84
CA THR A 202 -24.83 10.58 5.40
C THR A 202 -24.58 11.82 6.25
N ASP A 203 -23.64 11.74 7.19
CA ASP A 203 -23.40 12.80 8.18
C ASP A 203 -22.89 14.08 7.51
N CYS A 204 -22.03 13.96 6.48
CA CYS A 204 -21.56 15.08 5.69
C CYS A 204 -22.69 15.79 4.95
N ILE A 205 -23.58 15.04 4.29
CA ILE A 205 -24.70 15.64 3.56
C ILE A 205 -25.72 16.28 4.49
N LYS A 206 -25.96 15.70 5.68
CA LYS A 206 -26.80 16.34 6.71
C LYS A 206 -26.19 17.66 7.17
N ALA A 207 -24.88 17.71 7.41
CA ALA A 207 -24.19 18.95 7.79
C ALA A 207 -24.27 20.01 6.68
N ILE A 208 -24.11 19.60 5.42
CA ILE A 208 -24.29 20.50 4.27
C ILE A 208 -25.74 20.99 4.19
N ALA A 209 -26.73 20.11 4.31
CA ALA A 209 -28.14 20.50 4.25
C ALA A 209 -28.49 21.52 5.35
N GLU A 210 -27.96 21.32 6.57
CA GLU A 210 -28.13 22.26 7.68
C GLU A 210 -27.48 23.61 7.38
N GLU A 211 -26.24 23.62 6.89
CA GLU A 211 -25.53 24.84 6.49
C GLU A 211 -26.28 25.64 5.41
N LEU A 212 -26.76 24.96 4.36
CA LEU A 212 -27.47 25.58 3.25
C LEU A 212 -28.84 26.13 3.67
N ARG A 213 -29.52 25.51 4.64
CA ARG A 213 -30.82 25.96 5.16
C ARG A 213 -30.69 27.10 6.18
N ASN A 214 -29.61 27.14 6.96
CA ASN A 214 -29.50 27.99 8.15
C ASN A 214 -28.65 29.27 7.98
N GLY A 215 -28.21 29.64 6.78
CA GLY A 215 -27.52 30.94 6.65
C GLY A 215 -26.76 31.26 5.38
N THR A 216 -26.70 30.38 4.38
CA THR A 216 -26.02 30.70 3.12
C THR A 216 -27.03 31.15 2.07
N PRO A 217 -26.97 32.40 1.56
CA PRO A 217 -27.83 32.87 0.47
C PRO A 217 -27.75 31.92 -0.73
N ALA A 218 -28.86 31.78 -1.45
CA ALA A 218 -28.85 31.06 -2.72
C ALA A 218 -27.81 31.69 -3.65
N GLU A 219 -27.04 30.85 -4.35
CA GLU A 219 -26.04 31.29 -5.33
C GLU A 219 -26.64 31.09 -6.73
N PRO A 220 -27.08 32.15 -7.43
CA PRO A 220 -27.80 32.03 -8.70
C PRO A 220 -26.98 31.35 -9.80
N LYS A 221 -25.65 31.39 -9.71
CA LYS A 221 -24.75 30.76 -10.69
C LYS A 221 -24.55 29.27 -10.45
N ALA A 222 -24.95 28.75 -9.29
CA ALA A 222 -24.86 27.33 -8.97
C ALA A 222 -26.11 26.60 -9.49
N SER A 223 -25.92 25.73 -10.48
CA SER A 223 -26.97 24.87 -11.02
C SER A 223 -27.34 23.72 -10.10
N THR A 224 -26.50 23.44 -9.09
CA THR A 224 -26.75 22.38 -8.11
C THR A 224 -26.22 22.78 -6.72
N GLU A 225 -26.78 22.20 -5.67
CA GLU A 225 -26.33 22.49 -4.31
C GLU A 225 -25.06 21.71 -3.95
N VAL A 226 -24.99 20.43 -4.36
CA VAL A 226 -23.84 19.57 -4.03
C VAL A 226 -23.37 18.79 -5.27
N ALA A 227 -22.06 18.83 -5.56
CA ALA A 227 -21.43 17.87 -6.45
C ALA A 227 -20.71 16.79 -5.63
N ILE A 228 -20.99 15.52 -5.89
CA ILE A 228 -20.43 14.37 -5.19
C ILE A 228 -19.54 13.62 -6.16
N ILE A 229 -18.23 13.62 -5.89
CA ILE A 229 -17.21 13.10 -6.80
C ILE A 229 -16.66 11.77 -6.27
N GLY A 230 -16.90 10.70 -7.03
CA GLY A 230 -16.61 9.31 -6.68
C GLY A 230 -17.80 8.65 -5.98
N ILE A 231 -18.29 7.53 -6.52
CA ILE A 231 -19.50 6.83 -6.05
C ILE A 231 -19.13 5.42 -5.59
N GLY A 232 -18.12 5.36 -4.73
CA GLY A 232 -17.88 4.23 -3.83
C GLY A 232 -18.87 4.22 -2.65
N PRO A 233 -18.63 3.43 -1.59
CA PRO A 233 -19.53 3.35 -0.42
C PRO A 233 -19.91 4.71 0.19
N ALA A 234 -18.93 5.60 0.38
CA ALA A 234 -19.16 6.93 0.94
C ALA A 234 -19.99 7.83 0.00
N GLY A 235 -19.59 7.91 -1.27
CA GLY A 235 -20.25 8.75 -2.26
C GLY A 235 -21.67 8.29 -2.59
N LEU A 236 -21.89 6.97 -2.65
CA LEU A 236 -23.24 6.43 -2.84
C LEU A 236 -24.15 6.76 -1.65
N SER A 237 -23.65 6.57 -0.42
CA SER A 237 -24.37 6.96 0.79
C SER A 237 -24.70 8.45 0.81
N ALA A 238 -23.75 9.30 0.40
CA ALA A 238 -23.96 10.74 0.25
C ALA A 238 -25.03 11.06 -0.79
N ALA A 239 -24.97 10.46 -1.98
CA ALA A 239 -25.94 10.71 -3.05
C ALA A 239 -27.37 10.29 -2.67
N ILE A 240 -27.52 9.12 -2.02
CA ILE A 240 -28.81 8.67 -1.49
C ILE A 240 -29.33 9.64 -0.43
N THR A 241 -28.47 10.08 0.49
CA THR A 241 -28.88 11.03 1.54
C THR A 241 -29.27 12.38 0.94
N ALA A 242 -28.56 12.86 -0.08
CA ALA A 242 -28.88 14.11 -0.77
C ALA A 242 -30.24 14.02 -1.46
N GLN A 243 -30.51 12.90 -2.15
CA GLN A 243 -31.80 12.60 -2.76
C GLN A 243 -32.94 12.57 -1.71
N GLN A 244 -32.74 11.91 -0.57
CA GLN A 244 -33.73 11.81 0.50
C GLN A 244 -34.04 13.16 1.17
N LEU A 245 -33.04 14.04 1.29
CA LEU A 245 -33.20 15.38 1.84
C LEU A 245 -33.73 16.41 0.83
N GLY A 246 -33.94 15.99 -0.43
CA GLY A 246 -34.43 16.85 -1.50
C GLY A 246 -33.42 17.90 -1.97
N LEU A 247 -32.12 17.68 -1.76
CA LEU A 247 -31.08 18.58 -2.27
C LEU A 247 -30.92 18.40 -3.78
N SER A 248 -30.63 19.49 -4.50
CA SER A 248 -30.13 19.36 -5.87
C SER A 248 -28.70 18.85 -5.84
N TYR A 249 -28.42 17.70 -6.43
CA TYR A 249 -27.06 17.15 -6.51
C TYR A 249 -26.70 16.63 -7.91
N VAL A 250 -25.39 16.48 -8.13
CA VAL A 250 -24.82 15.68 -9.22
C VAL A 250 -23.85 14.66 -8.63
N GLY A 251 -24.06 13.36 -8.93
CA GLY A 251 -23.13 12.29 -8.57
C GLY A 251 -22.28 11.91 -9.78
N ILE A 252 -20.95 11.95 -9.64
CA ILE A 252 -19.98 11.77 -10.74
C ILE A 252 -19.11 10.55 -10.42
N GLU A 253 -19.13 9.53 -11.28
CA GLU A 253 -18.31 8.32 -11.17
C GLU A 253 -17.55 8.06 -12.47
N GLN A 254 -16.22 7.92 -12.38
CA GLN A 254 -15.36 7.75 -13.55
C GLN A 254 -15.53 6.39 -14.25
N ASP A 255 -15.99 5.39 -13.50
CA ASP A 255 -16.24 4.03 -13.97
C ASP A 255 -17.72 3.69 -13.73
N LYS A 256 -18.01 2.57 -13.06
CA LYS A 256 -19.33 2.21 -12.56
C LYS A 256 -19.49 2.49 -11.07
N VAL A 257 -20.73 2.67 -10.65
CA VAL A 257 -21.10 2.76 -9.24
C VAL A 257 -20.57 1.55 -8.49
N LEU A 258 -19.93 1.78 -7.34
CA LEU A 258 -19.31 0.74 -6.52
C LEU A 258 -18.22 -0.09 -7.21
N ALA A 259 -17.59 0.42 -8.27
CA ALA A 259 -16.48 -0.27 -8.97
C ALA A 259 -15.35 -0.76 -8.03
N THR A 260 -15.16 -0.12 -6.87
CA THR A 260 -14.21 -0.61 -5.85
C THR A 260 -14.63 -1.93 -5.20
N ILE A 261 -15.92 -2.07 -4.83
CA ILE A 261 -16.46 -3.31 -4.25
C ILE A 261 -16.59 -4.37 -5.34
N GLU A 262 -17.01 -3.98 -6.54
CA GLU A 262 -17.04 -4.88 -7.71
C GLU A 262 -15.64 -5.42 -8.02
N ALA A 263 -14.58 -4.64 -7.82
CA ALA A 263 -13.21 -5.10 -8.04
C ALA A 263 -12.68 -6.08 -6.97
N TYR A 264 -13.44 -6.38 -5.91
CA TYR A 264 -13.04 -7.41 -4.96
C TYR A 264 -13.17 -8.82 -5.58
N PRO A 265 -12.34 -9.79 -5.13
CA PRO A 265 -12.48 -11.17 -5.56
C PRO A 265 -13.90 -11.71 -5.40
N ALA A 266 -14.29 -12.59 -6.32
CA ALA A 266 -15.60 -13.23 -6.29
C ALA A 266 -15.82 -13.98 -4.96
N ASN A 267 -17.04 -13.93 -4.43
CA ASN A 267 -17.42 -14.54 -3.16
C ASN A 267 -16.66 -14.01 -1.93
N LYS A 268 -15.89 -12.93 -2.06
CA LYS A 268 -15.17 -12.34 -0.93
C LYS A 268 -16.17 -11.90 0.14
N TYR A 269 -15.96 -12.38 1.36
CA TYR A 269 -16.67 -11.85 2.52
C TYR A 269 -16.07 -10.49 2.91
N VAL A 270 -16.91 -9.47 2.97
CA VAL A 270 -16.52 -8.09 3.25
C VAL A 270 -17.07 -7.71 4.62
N PHE A 271 -16.16 -7.40 5.55
CA PHE A 271 -16.52 -7.07 6.93
C PHE A 271 -16.95 -5.61 7.10
N PHE A 272 -17.97 -5.38 7.91
CA PHE A 272 -18.46 -4.05 8.29
C PHE A 272 -17.96 -3.67 9.69
N LYS A 273 -16.69 -3.29 9.76
CA LYS A 273 -16.07 -2.84 11.01
C LYS A 273 -16.21 -1.31 11.22
N PRO A 274 -16.16 -0.83 12.48
CA PRO A 274 -16.21 -1.63 13.71
C PRO A 274 -17.64 -2.14 13.98
N GLU A 275 -17.78 -3.25 14.69
CA GLU A 275 -19.09 -3.84 15.01
C GLU A 275 -19.91 -2.93 15.92
N THR A 276 -19.26 -2.24 16.85
CA THR A 276 -19.87 -1.35 17.85
C THR A 276 -20.40 -0.03 17.26
N MET A 277 -20.04 0.29 16.01
CA MET A 277 -20.55 1.48 15.35
C MET A 277 -21.94 1.19 14.77
N GLU A 278 -22.88 2.08 15.07
CA GLU A 278 -24.22 2.05 14.49
C GLU A 278 -24.16 2.39 12.99
N PRO A 279 -24.79 1.58 12.11
CA PRO A 279 -24.90 1.87 10.70
C PRO A 279 -25.99 2.92 10.47
N ARG A 280 -25.58 4.14 10.09
CA ARG A 280 -26.46 5.29 9.81
C ARG A 280 -26.31 5.79 8.36
N GLY A 281 -25.61 5.01 7.53
CA GLY A 281 -25.39 5.28 6.11
C GLY A 281 -26.68 5.25 5.29
N GLY A 282 -26.70 5.97 4.17
CA GLY A 282 -27.75 5.89 3.15
C GLY A 282 -27.81 4.52 2.46
N VAL A 283 -26.77 3.70 2.59
CA VAL A 283 -26.77 2.27 2.26
C VAL A 283 -26.61 1.41 3.52
N LYS A 284 -27.14 0.18 3.48
CA LYS A 284 -27.07 -0.74 4.62
C LYS A 284 -25.67 -1.30 4.81
N ALA A 285 -25.13 -1.14 6.02
CA ALA A 285 -23.89 -1.76 6.47
C ALA A 285 -24.08 -2.41 7.86
N GLU A 286 -25.19 -3.13 8.02
CA GLU A 286 -25.60 -3.79 9.27
C GLU A 286 -24.89 -5.14 9.48
N GLY A 287 -24.79 -5.57 10.75
CA GLY A 287 -24.16 -6.84 11.11
C GLY A 287 -22.64 -6.84 10.97
N MET A 288 -22.07 -8.04 10.84
CA MET A 288 -20.62 -8.25 10.76
C MET A 288 -20.04 -8.02 9.35
N GLY A 289 -20.87 -8.05 8.32
CA GLY A 289 -20.45 -8.05 6.92
C GLY A 289 -21.39 -8.87 6.04
N ALA A 290 -21.03 -8.99 4.76
CA ALA A 290 -21.73 -9.83 3.80
C ALA A 290 -20.79 -10.24 2.65
N GLN A 291 -21.19 -11.21 1.85
CA GLN A 291 -20.50 -11.52 0.59
C GLN A 291 -20.59 -10.34 -0.38
N ARG A 292 -19.53 -10.11 -1.16
CA ARG A 292 -19.43 -9.05 -2.18
C ARG A 292 -20.71 -8.95 -3.01
N GLU A 293 -21.20 -10.07 -3.54
CA GLU A 293 -22.35 -10.15 -4.42
C GLU A 293 -23.64 -9.69 -3.72
N ALA A 294 -23.86 -10.15 -2.48
CA ALA A 294 -25.01 -9.73 -1.65
C ALA A 294 -24.98 -8.23 -1.33
N ILE A 295 -23.80 -7.65 -1.13
CA ILE A 295 -23.63 -6.20 -0.91
C ILE A 295 -24.04 -5.43 -2.17
N LEU A 296 -23.53 -5.85 -3.33
CA LEU A 296 -23.83 -5.20 -4.60
C LEU A 296 -25.33 -5.28 -4.93
N GLU A 297 -25.96 -6.45 -4.71
CA GLU A 297 -27.40 -6.64 -4.91
C GLU A 297 -28.23 -5.71 -4.00
N GLU A 298 -27.96 -5.72 -2.69
CA GLU A 298 -28.74 -4.92 -1.73
C GLU A 298 -28.57 -3.42 -1.97
N TRP A 299 -27.35 -2.95 -2.27
CA TRP A 299 -27.11 -1.53 -2.49
C TRP A 299 -27.69 -1.05 -3.83
N THR A 300 -27.65 -1.90 -4.86
CA THR A 300 -28.35 -1.63 -6.12
C THR A 300 -29.86 -1.54 -5.90
N ARG A 301 -30.44 -2.41 -5.08
CA ARG A 301 -31.86 -2.36 -4.70
C ARG A 301 -32.20 -1.04 -4.00
N ILE A 302 -31.38 -0.59 -3.06
CA ILE A 302 -31.57 0.70 -2.36
C ILE A 302 -31.48 1.88 -3.35
N MET A 303 -30.53 1.85 -4.29
CA MET A 303 -30.41 2.87 -5.33
C MET A 303 -31.71 2.99 -6.16
N GLN A 304 -32.23 1.85 -6.61
CA GLN A 304 -33.48 1.81 -7.37
C GLN A 304 -34.67 2.31 -6.56
N GLN A 305 -34.77 1.94 -5.29
CA GLN A 305 -35.87 2.36 -4.40
C GLN A 305 -35.83 3.86 -4.07
N THR A 306 -34.63 4.44 -3.97
CA THR A 306 -34.45 5.86 -3.64
C THR A 306 -34.54 6.76 -4.86
N GLY A 307 -34.41 6.20 -6.07
CA GLY A 307 -34.40 6.96 -7.32
C GLY A 307 -33.15 7.83 -7.49
N VAL A 308 -32.08 7.53 -6.75
CA VAL A 308 -30.80 8.25 -6.86
C VAL A 308 -30.25 8.13 -8.29
N ARG A 309 -29.77 9.24 -8.86
CA ARG A 309 -29.22 9.29 -10.22
C ARG A 309 -27.74 9.61 -10.17
N ILE A 310 -26.95 8.82 -10.88
CA ILE A 310 -25.50 8.94 -10.93
C ILE A 310 -25.05 8.99 -12.38
N ASN A 311 -24.10 9.86 -12.67
CA ASN A 311 -23.40 9.90 -13.95
C ASN A 311 -22.20 8.95 -13.89
N GLU A 312 -22.40 7.73 -14.39
CA GLU A 312 -21.32 6.77 -14.63
C GLU A 312 -20.51 7.14 -15.88
N LEU A 313 -19.29 6.60 -15.98
CA LEU A 313 -18.34 6.88 -17.07
C LEU A 313 -18.05 8.38 -17.21
N GLU A 314 -18.06 9.12 -16.11
CA GLU A 314 -17.80 10.55 -16.05
C GLU A 314 -16.64 10.86 -15.10
N SER A 315 -15.50 11.22 -15.66
CA SER A 315 -14.28 11.49 -14.88
C SER A 315 -14.17 12.96 -14.51
N CYS A 316 -14.16 13.28 -13.21
CA CYS A 316 -13.82 14.63 -12.75
C CYS A 316 -12.33 14.95 -13.00
N LYS A 317 -12.07 16.07 -13.68
CA LYS A 317 -10.71 16.53 -14.03
C LYS A 317 -10.23 17.69 -13.19
N SER A 318 -11.12 18.59 -12.78
CA SER A 318 -10.75 19.68 -11.87
C SER A 318 -11.95 20.18 -11.07
N VAL A 319 -11.67 20.65 -9.86
CA VAL A 319 -12.60 21.40 -9.02
C VAL A 319 -11.93 22.72 -8.68
N LYS A 320 -12.58 23.83 -8.98
CA LYS A 320 -12.05 25.17 -8.67
C LYS A 320 -13.13 26.00 -7.99
N LYS A 321 -12.78 26.68 -6.90
CA LYS A 321 -13.66 27.69 -6.31
C LYS A 321 -13.77 28.86 -7.29
N ALA A 322 -14.98 29.34 -7.53
CA ALA A 322 -15.21 30.48 -8.41
C ALA A 322 -14.72 31.77 -7.76
N GLU A 323 -14.25 32.72 -8.58
CA GLU A 323 -13.82 34.04 -8.11
C GLU A 323 -15.00 35.00 -7.91
N ASP A 324 -16.15 34.69 -8.49
CA ASP A 324 -17.30 35.59 -8.67
C ASP A 324 -18.59 35.10 -7.98
N GLY A 325 -18.44 34.27 -6.93
CA GLY A 325 -19.54 33.75 -6.11
C GLY A 325 -19.09 32.65 -5.14
N ASP A 326 -20.02 32.16 -4.30
CA ASP A 326 -19.76 31.05 -3.37
C ASP A 326 -20.19 29.71 -3.95
N TYR A 327 -19.47 29.29 -5.00
CA TYR A 327 -19.65 28.02 -5.67
C TYR A 327 -18.33 27.49 -6.25
N PHE A 328 -18.39 26.27 -6.74
CA PHE A 328 -17.30 25.57 -7.41
C PHE A 328 -17.68 25.27 -8.85
N VAL A 329 -16.70 25.39 -9.74
CA VAL A 329 -16.76 24.88 -11.11
C VAL A 329 -16.09 23.51 -11.13
N VAL A 330 -16.89 22.48 -11.39
CA VAL A 330 -16.45 21.08 -11.51
C VAL A 330 -16.39 20.73 -12.98
N GLN A 331 -15.18 20.51 -13.50
CA GLN A 331 -14.96 20.13 -14.90
C GLN A 331 -14.79 18.62 -15.03
N THR A 332 -15.52 18.00 -15.95
CA THR A 332 -15.57 16.56 -16.15
C THR A 332 -15.41 16.16 -17.62
N GLU A 333 -15.10 14.90 -17.85
CA GLU A 333 -15.13 14.25 -19.17
C GLU A 333 -16.08 13.04 -19.13
N GLN A 334 -17.11 13.05 -19.97
CA GLN A 334 -18.17 12.04 -20.00
C GLN A 334 -18.02 11.08 -21.18
N GLY A 335 -18.23 9.79 -20.92
CA GLY A 335 -18.25 8.71 -21.90
C GLY A 335 -16.89 8.39 -22.51
N THR A 336 -16.88 7.42 -23.42
CA THR A 336 -15.68 7.01 -24.17
C THR A 336 -15.15 8.11 -25.09
N GLU A 337 -16.02 9.00 -25.56
CA GLU A 337 -15.69 10.16 -26.39
C GLU A 337 -15.05 11.31 -25.60
N LYS A 338 -14.97 11.21 -24.26
CA LYS A 338 -14.40 12.23 -23.37
C LYS A 338 -15.00 13.62 -23.58
N LYS A 339 -16.32 13.69 -23.72
CA LYS A 339 -17.05 14.95 -23.89
C LYS A 339 -16.85 15.82 -22.66
N LYS A 340 -16.34 17.04 -22.84
CA LYS A 340 -16.13 17.99 -21.74
C LYS A 340 -17.46 18.55 -21.24
N VAL A 341 -17.70 18.44 -19.94
CA VAL A 341 -18.88 18.98 -19.24
C VAL A 341 -18.42 19.81 -18.04
N ALA A 342 -19.23 20.77 -17.61
CA ALA A 342 -18.96 21.57 -16.42
C ALA A 342 -20.24 21.73 -15.57
N TYR A 343 -20.07 21.66 -14.25
CA TYR A 343 -21.14 21.87 -13.27
C TYR A 343 -20.76 23.00 -12.33
N ASN A 344 -21.73 23.86 -12.03
CA ASN A 344 -21.58 24.86 -10.98
C ASN A 344 -22.29 24.36 -9.73
N ALA A 345 -21.54 24.05 -8.67
CA ALA A 345 -22.05 23.46 -7.44
C ALA A 345 -21.73 24.35 -6.23
N ARG A 346 -22.70 24.61 -5.35
CA ARG A 346 -22.44 25.43 -4.13
C ARG A 346 -21.40 24.77 -3.23
N ARG A 347 -21.49 23.45 -3.07
CA ARG A 347 -20.59 22.61 -2.26
C ARG A 347 -20.09 21.43 -3.08
N VAL A 348 -18.92 20.93 -2.72
CA VAL A 348 -18.31 19.74 -3.35
C VAL A 348 -17.95 18.73 -2.27
N VAL A 349 -18.31 17.47 -2.48
CA VAL A 349 -17.95 16.33 -1.64
C VAL A 349 -17.00 15.42 -2.41
N LEU A 350 -15.78 15.27 -1.90
CA LEU A 350 -14.73 14.43 -2.46
C LEU A 350 -14.79 13.05 -1.79
N ALA A 351 -15.27 12.04 -2.52
CA ALA A 351 -15.42 10.65 -2.09
C ALA A 351 -14.59 9.69 -2.99
N LEU A 352 -13.35 10.11 -3.29
CA LEU A 352 -12.48 9.55 -4.34
C LEU A 352 -11.90 8.17 -4.02
N GLY A 353 -11.93 7.76 -2.75
CA GLY A 353 -11.19 6.59 -2.26
C GLY A 353 -9.66 6.74 -2.35
N ASN A 354 -8.92 5.70 -1.94
CA ASN A 354 -7.44 5.75 -1.91
C ASN A 354 -6.76 4.90 -3.00
N ARG A 355 -7.54 4.18 -3.83
CA ARG A 355 -7.02 3.33 -4.91
C ARG A 355 -6.50 4.14 -6.11
N GLY A 356 -7.07 5.34 -6.33
CA GLY A 356 -6.68 6.21 -7.43
C GLY A 356 -6.96 5.63 -8.82
N THR A 357 -6.56 6.37 -9.85
CA THR A 357 -6.55 5.87 -11.22
C THR A 357 -5.33 4.96 -11.41
N PRO A 358 -5.48 3.74 -11.97
CA PRO A 358 -4.35 2.87 -12.26
C PRO A 358 -3.32 3.56 -13.15
N MET A 359 -2.03 3.42 -12.81
CA MET A 359 -0.97 3.92 -13.67
C MET A 359 -0.97 3.12 -14.98
N LYS A 360 -0.85 3.84 -16.10
CA LYS A 360 -0.80 3.29 -17.45
C LYS A 360 0.64 2.94 -17.86
N LEU A 361 0.82 1.89 -18.65
CA LEU A 361 2.07 1.48 -19.28
C LEU A 361 2.55 2.52 -20.31
N ARG A 362 1.62 3.21 -20.98
CA ARG A 362 1.85 4.20 -22.04
C ARG A 362 2.65 3.65 -23.22
N VAL A 363 2.22 2.48 -23.70
CA VAL A 363 2.85 1.77 -24.82
C VAL A 363 1.85 1.53 -25.95
N ALA A 364 2.36 1.31 -27.15
CA ALA A 364 1.52 0.94 -28.29
C ALA A 364 0.79 -0.39 -27.99
N GLY A 365 -0.50 -0.44 -28.31
CA GLY A 365 -1.36 -1.61 -28.08
C GLY A 365 -1.93 -1.73 -26.65
N GLU A 366 -1.70 -0.77 -25.75
CA GLU A 366 -2.21 -0.84 -24.37
C GLU A 366 -3.75 -0.90 -24.28
N GLU A 367 -4.46 -0.22 -25.18
CA GLU A 367 -5.93 -0.20 -25.22
C GLU A 367 -6.53 -1.32 -26.11
N MET A 368 -5.70 -2.30 -26.49
CA MET A 368 -6.12 -3.40 -27.36
C MET A 368 -7.16 -4.30 -26.70
N LYS A 369 -8.20 -4.64 -27.47
CA LYS A 369 -9.15 -5.71 -27.13
C LYS A 369 -8.76 -7.00 -27.83
N VAL A 370 -8.85 -8.10 -27.11
CA VAL A 370 -8.58 -9.46 -27.62
C VAL A 370 -9.78 -10.35 -27.39
N THR A 371 -9.96 -11.32 -28.29
CA THR A 371 -10.98 -12.35 -28.12
C THR A 371 -10.29 -13.65 -27.75
N ARG A 372 -10.59 -14.18 -26.57
CA ARG A 372 -10.09 -15.46 -26.07
C ARG A 372 -11.27 -16.23 -25.50
N ASP A 373 -11.34 -17.52 -25.80
CA ASP A 373 -12.43 -18.42 -25.38
C ASP A 373 -13.85 -17.87 -25.69
N GLY A 374 -14.00 -17.12 -26.79
CA GLY A 374 -15.28 -16.53 -27.21
C GLY A 374 -15.68 -15.24 -26.50
N VAL A 375 -14.82 -14.68 -25.63
CA VAL A 375 -15.07 -13.43 -24.90
C VAL A 375 -14.12 -12.35 -25.39
N THR A 376 -14.66 -11.18 -25.77
CA THR A 376 -13.87 -10.00 -26.16
C THR A 376 -13.69 -9.06 -24.97
N GLU A 377 -12.44 -8.80 -24.62
CA GLU A 377 -12.08 -7.99 -23.45
C GLU A 377 -10.73 -7.29 -23.63
N ASP A 378 -10.38 -6.39 -22.71
CA ASP A 378 -9.10 -5.68 -22.77
C ASP A 378 -7.94 -6.64 -22.50
N LYS A 379 -6.91 -6.61 -23.36
CA LYS A 379 -5.70 -7.43 -23.19
C LYS A 379 -4.90 -7.01 -21.97
N VAL A 380 -4.80 -5.69 -21.75
CA VAL A 380 -4.17 -5.10 -20.58
C VAL A 380 -5.21 -4.86 -19.50
N LYS A 381 -5.04 -5.53 -18.38
CA LYS A 381 -5.85 -5.37 -17.17
C LYS A 381 -4.97 -4.79 -16.06
N TYR A 382 -5.56 -4.03 -15.15
CA TYR A 382 -4.80 -3.41 -14.03
C TYR A 382 -5.12 -4.04 -12.68
N LYS A 383 -5.90 -5.13 -12.70
CA LYS A 383 -6.36 -5.87 -11.52
C LYS A 383 -6.59 -7.33 -11.93
N LEU A 384 -6.22 -8.25 -11.04
CA LEU A 384 -6.63 -9.65 -11.11
C LEU A 384 -7.73 -9.88 -10.07
N THR A 385 -8.98 -10.01 -10.52
CA THR A 385 -10.13 -10.20 -9.62
C THR A 385 -10.38 -11.67 -9.31
N ASP A 386 -10.29 -12.53 -10.32
CA ASP A 386 -10.49 -13.97 -10.18
C ASP A 386 -9.39 -14.71 -10.95
N PRO A 387 -8.42 -15.32 -10.25
CA PRO A 387 -7.42 -16.18 -10.87
C PRO A 387 -8.03 -17.41 -11.57
N GLU A 388 -9.18 -17.93 -11.10
CA GLU A 388 -9.82 -19.12 -11.69
C GLU A 388 -10.38 -18.87 -13.08
N ALA A 389 -10.66 -17.61 -13.43
CA ALA A 389 -11.06 -17.20 -14.76
C ALA A 389 -9.93 -17.37 -15.80
N TYR A 390 -8.69 -17.58 -15.34
CA TYR A 390 -7.51 -17.76 -16.20
C TYR A 390 -6.91 -19.13 -15.92
N LYS A 391 -7.18 -20.08 -16.83
CA LYS A 391 -6.55 -21.41 -16.79
C LYS A 391 -5.91 -21.71 -18.13
N ARG A 392 -4.71 -22.29 -18.09
CA ARG A 392 -3.89 -22.60 -19.29
C ARG A 392 -3.66 -21.38 -20.19
N LYS A 393 -3.49 -20.20 -19.60
CA LYS A 393 -3.19 -18.95 -20.31
C LYS A 393 -1.71 -18.60 -20.17
N ARG A 394 -1.18 -17.90 -21.16
CA ARG A 394 0.12 -17.23 -21.12
C ARG A 394 -0.11 -15.81 -20.61
N VAL A 395 0.40 -15.50 -19.42
CA VAL A 395 0.08 -14.25 -18.74
C VAL A 395 1.35 -13.50 -18.39
N ILE A 396 1.42 -12.23 -18.79
CA ILE A 396 2.47 -11.31 -18.34
C ILE A 396 1.96 -10.50 -17.14
N ILE A 397 2.73 -10.49 -16.05
CA ILE A 397 2.51 -9.60 -14.92
C ILE A 397 3.56 -8.50 -14.96
N VAL A 398 3.14 -7.24 -15.00
CA VAL A 398 4.05 -6.09 -14.93
C VAL A 398 3.95 -5.45 -13.55
N GLY A 399 5.04 -5.46 -12.79
CA GLY A 399 5.09 -4.88 -11.46
C GLY A 399 5.93 -5.68 -10.48
N ALA A 400 6.22 -5.07 -9.33
CA ALA A 400 7.16 -5.62 -8.34
C ALA A 400 6.71 -5.43 -6.89
N GLY A 401 5.49 -4.92 -6.68
CA GLY A 401 4.89 -4.74 -5.35
C GLY A 401 4.00 -5.91 -4.95
N ASN A 402 3.51 -5.91 -3.71
CA ASN A 402 2.70 -7.00 -3.14
C ASN A 402 1.60 -7.50 -4.09
N SER A 403 0.75 -6.62 -4.62
CA SER A 403 -0.35 -7.04 -5.51
C SER A 403 0.11 -7.69 -6.82
N ALA A 404 1.27 -7.28 -7.37
CA ALA A 404 1.83 -7.91 -8.57
C ALA A 404 2.33 -9.32 -8.25
N ILE A 405 3.02 -9.46 -7.12
CA ILE A 405 3.57 -10.74 -6.66
C ILE A 405 2.46 -11.70 -6.25
N GLU A 406 1.43 -11.22 -5.56
CA GLU A 406 0.23 -11.98 -5.24
C GLU A 406 -0.44 -12.52 -6.50
N ALA A 407 -0.71 -11.64 -7.48
CA ALA A 407 -1.31 -12.05 -8.74
C ALA A 407 -0.47 -13.09 -9.51
N ALA A 408 0.86 -12.92 -9.53
CA ALA A 408 1.75 -13.85 -10.21
C ALA A 408 1.72 -15.26 -9.56
N VAL A 409 1.72 -15.32 -8.22
CA VAL A 409 1.63 -16.57 -7.47
C VAL A 409 0.24 -17.21 -7.60
N ASP A 410 -0.84 -16.42 -7.50
CA ASP A 410 -2.21 -16.94 -7.52
C ASP A 410 -2.62 -17.53 -8.89
N LEU A 411 -1.95 -17.10 -9.96
CA LEU A 411 -2.11 -17.67 -11.31
C LEU A 411 -1.41 -19.03 -11.48
N VAL A 412 -0.45 -19.39 -10.64
CA VAL A 412 0.27 -20.68 -10.71
C VAL A 412 0.01 -21.60 -9.53
N ALA A 413 -0.50 -21.07 -8.42
CA ALA A 413 -0.73 -21.77 -7.18
C ALA A 413 -2.00 -21.30 -6.47
N THR A 414 -2.46 -22.11 -5.52
CA THR A 414 -3.48 -21.74 -4.54
C THR A 414 -2.82 -21.54 -3.18
N ARG A 415 -3.35 -20.60 -2.39
CA ARG A 415 -2.83 -20.28 -1.05
C ARG A 415 -3.69 -20.89 0.03
N GLN A 416 -3.03 -21.50 1.02
CA GLN A 416 -3.65 -21.89 2.29
C GLN A 416 -2.76 -21.41 3.43
N GLY A 417 -3.09 -20.23 3.96
CA GLY A 417 -2.23 -19.54 4.92
C GLY A 417 -0.92 -19.07 4.26
N ASP A 418 0.21 -19.48 4.84
CA ASP A 418 1.56 -19.22 4.35
C ASP A 418 2.02 -20.21 3.26
N LYS A 419 1.31 -21.33 3.09
CA LYS A 419 1.64 -22.37 2.12
C LYS A 419 1.01 -22.12 0.76
N ILE A 420 1.78 -22.42 -0.28
CA ILE A 420 1.31 -22.47 -1.66
C ILE A 420 1.24 -23.91 -2.15
N THR A 421 0.21 -24.23 -2.91
CA THR A 421 0.08 -25.50 -3.63
C THR A 421 -0.07 -25.19 -5.10
N PHE A 422 0.90 -25.63 -5.92
CA PHE A 422 0.85 -25.40 -7.36
C PHE A 422 -0.41 -25.99 -7.98
N ARG A 423 -0.98 -25.27 -8.93
CA ARG A 423 -2.09 -25.74 -9.75
C ARG A 423 -1.64 -26.97 -10.55
N PRO A 424 -2.56 -27.90 -10.82
CA PRO A 424 -2.21 -29.09 -11.58
C PRO A 424 -1.88 -28.73 -13.04
N PRO A 425 -1.09 -29.56 -13.76
CA PRO A 425 -0.63 -29.25 -15.12
C PRO A 425 -1.72 -28.89 -16.12
N GLU A 426 -2.93 -29.43 -15.96
CA GLU A 426 -4.10 -29.18 -16.79
C GLU A 426 -4.77 -27.82 -16.53
N GLU A 427 -4.38 -27.09 -15.48
CA GLU A 427 -4.93 -25.78 -15.14
C GLU A 427 -3.87 -24.67 -15.08
N ILE A 428 -2.62 -25.02 -14.80
CA ILE A 428 -1.55 -24.06 -14.54
C ILE A 428 -1.31 -23.10 -15.72
N ASN A 429 -1.09 -21.83 -15.40
CA ASN A 429 -0.78 -20.79 -16.39
C ASN A 429 0.73 -20.72 -16.65
N ASP A 430 1.13 -20.25 -17.84
CA ASP A 430 2.52 -19.86 -18.13
C ASP A 430 2.68 -18.38 -17.77
N VAL A 431 3.29 -18.11 -16.61
CA VAL A 431 3.39 -16.76 -16.04
C VAL A 431 4.78 -16.18 -16.24
N THR A 432 4.83 -14.98 -16.81
CA THR A 432 6.03 -14.17 -16.95
C THR A 432 5.91 -12.88 -16.15
N LEU A 433 6.79 -12.68 -15.17
CA LEU A 433 6.87 -11.50 -14.33
C LEU A 433 7.90 -10.51 -14.91
N VAL A 434 7.45 -9.32 -15.30
CA VAL A 434 8.29 -8.24 -15.85
C VAL A 434 8.47 -7.14 -14.81
N ILE A 435 9.72 -6.95 -14.39
CA ILE A 435 10.11 -6.02 -13.34
C ILE A 435 11.07 -4.97 -13.92
N ARG A 436 10.68 -3.69 -13.79
CA ARG A 436 11.44 -2.56 -14.33
C ARG A 436 12.83 -2.40 -13.71
N SER A 437 12.96 -2.70 -12.42
CA SER A 437 14.23 -2.63 -11.67
C SER A 437 14.39 -3.87 -10.82
N ASP A 438 13.99 -3.80 -9.55
CA ASP A 438 14.10 -4.83 -8.53
C ASP A 438 12.76 -4.98 -7.80
N LEU A 439 12.62 -6.03 -6.98
CA LEU A 439 11.50 -6.16 -6.05
C LEU A 439 11.45 -4.96 -5.09
N LYS A 440 10.24 -4.53 -4.72
CA LYS A 440 10.12 -3.40 -3.79
C LYS A 440 10.64 -3.76 -2.39
N ASN A 441 11.19 -2.76 -1.70
CA ASN A 441 11.67 -2.90 -0.32
C ASN A 441 10.54 -3.15 0.69
N ASP A 442 9.32 -2.74 0.37
CA ASP A 442 8.11 -2.94 1.17
C ASP A 442 7.32 -4.21 0.77
N LEU A 443 7.94 -5.10 -0.01
CA LEU A 443 7.36 -6.40 -0.32
C LEU A 443 7.28 -7.23 0.96
N LYS A 444 6.07 -7.70 1.29
CA LYS A 444 5.82 -8.53 2.47
C LYS A 444 6.68 -9.79 2.43
N PHE A 445 7.19 -10.18 3.59
CA PHE A 445 8.12 -11.29 3.71
C PHE A 445 7.50 -12.59 3.17
N GLY A 446 6.24 -12.88 3.49
CA GLY A 446 5.54 -14.07 2.97
C GLY A 446 5.43 -14.07 1.45
N ASN A 447 5.05 -12.94 0.84
CA ASN A 447 4.97 -12.80 -0.62
C ASN A 447 6.33 -12.97 -1.29
N LYS A 448 7.40 -12.48 -0.65
CA LYS A 448 8.78 -12.62 -1.14
C LYS A 448 9.22 -14.09 -1.16
N LEU A 449 8.94 -14.86 -0.11
CA LEU A 449 9.26 -16.29 -0.09
C LEU A 449 8.50 -17.05 -1.18
N GLN A 450 7.18 -16.86 -1.24
CA GLN A 450 6.32 -17.59 -2.18
C GLN A 450 6.71 -17.34 -3.65
N VAL A 451 7.09 -16.11 -4.01
CA VAL A 451 7.50 -15.85 -5.40
C VAL A 451 8.87 -16.45 -5.72
N TYR A 452 9.80 -16.52 -4.76
CA TYR A 452 11.06 -17.21 -4.97
C TYR A 452 10.84 -18.71 -5.14
N ASP A 453 9.99 -19.33 -4.32
CA ASP A 453 9.63 -20.75 -4.49
C ASP A 453 9.06 -21.02 -5.89
N CYS A 454 8.17 -20.15 -6.38
CA CYS A 454 7.63 -20.26 -7.73
C CYS A 454 8.69 -20.07 -8.84
N ILE A 455 9.69 -19.23 -8.63
CA ILE A 455 10.79 -18.98 -9.59
C ILE A 455 11.75 -20.17 -9.60
N ASP A 456 12.14 -20.66 -8.42
CA ASP A 456 13.09 -21.76 -8.26
C ASP A 456 12.52 -23.08 -8.82
N GLU A 457 11.21 -23.31 -8.66
CA GLU A 457 10.47 -24.44 -9.26
C GLU A 457 10.14 -24.23 -10.75
N GLY A 458 10.58 -23.12 -11.35
CA GLY A 458 10.39 -22.80 -12.76
C GLY A 458 8.94 -22.54 -13.18
N LYS A 459 8.05 -22.25 -12.21
CA LYS A 459 6.62 -21.94 -12.46
C LYS A 459 6.39 -20.49 -12.88
N ILE A 460 7.28 -19.58 -12.48
CA ILE A 460 7.26 -18.18 -12.89
C ILE A 460 8.58 -17.82 -13.55
N LYS A 461 8.51 -17.32 -14.78
CA LYS A 461 9.67 -16.72 -15.48
C LYS A 461 9.78 -15.26 -15.07
N VAL A 462 10.99 -14.74 -14.81
CA VAL A 462 11.17 -13.34 -14.38
C VAL A 462 12.15 -12.59 -15.27
N PHE A 463 11.79 -11.36 -15.64
CA PHE A 463 12.64 -10.41 -16.36
C PHE A 463 12.87 -9.15 -15.53
N PHE A 464 14.03 -9.05 -14.88
CA PHE A 464 14.48 -7.84 -14.21
C PHE A 464 15.04 -6.79 -15.19
N GLY A 465 15.04 -5.52 -14.79
CA GLY A 465 15.54 -4.42 -15.61
C GLY A 465 14.83 -4.29 -16.96
N THR A 466 13.55 -4.66 -17.03
CA THR A 466 12.81 -4.84 -18.30
C THR A 466 11.44 -4.16 -18.24
N SER A 467 10.99 -3.61 -19.37
CA SER A 467 9.65 -3.04 -19.54
C SER A 467 9.04 -3.52 -20.86
N ILE A 468 7.71 -3.41 -20.99
CA ILE A 468 7.03 -3.62 -22.27
C ILE A 468 7.33 -2.42 -23.17
N LYS A 469 7.64 -2.68 -24.44
CA LYS A 469 7.81 -1.68 -25.50
C LYS A 469 6.55 -1.54 -26.34
N GLU A 470 5.99 -2.69 -26.73
CA GLU A 470 4.86 -2.78 -27.65
C GLU A 470 4.05 -4.04 -27.34
N ILE A 471 2.73 -3.90 -27.43
CA ILE A 471 1.75 -4.96 -27.20
C ILE A 471 1.12 -5.31 -28.55
N THR A 472 1.19 -6.58 -28.93
CA THR A 472 0.50 -7.12 -30.12
C THR A 472 -0.58 -8.11 -29.70
N ASP A 473 -1.29 -8.74 -30.63
CA ASP A 473 -2.38 -9.69 -30.28
C ASP A 473 -1.84 -10.93 -29.53
N ASP A 474 -0.82 -11.60 -30.07
CA ASP A 474 -0.33 -12.89 -29.54
C ASP A 474 1.03 -12.82 -28.83
N SER A 475 1.70 -11.67 -28.85
CA SER A 475 3.02 -11.50 -28.22
C SER A 475 3.32 -10.05 -27.85
N ASP A 476 4.27 -9.84 -26.95
CA ASP A 476 4.72 -8.49 -26.59
C ASP A 476 6.23 -8.36 -26.73
N VAL A 477 6.66 -7.17 -27.15
CA VAL A 477 8.07 -6.83 -27.26
C VAL A 477 8.54 -6.27 -25.92
N LEU A 478 9.53 -6.92 -25.33
CA LEU A 478 10.19 -6.48 -24.10
C LEU A 478 11.47 -5.70 -24.44
N GLN A 479 11.74 -4.65 -23.67
CA GLN A 479 12.94 -3.83 -23.80
C GLN A 479 13.66 -3.66 -22.47
N ASN A 480 14.94 -3.33 -22.52
CA ASN A 480 15.69 -2.87 -21.37
C ASN A 480 15.05 -1.57 -20.83
N ALA A 481 14.73 -1.55 -19.54
CA ALA A 481 14.05 -0.40 -18.93
C ALA A 481 14.89 0.89 -18.87
N ARG A 482 16.20 0.82 -19.14
CA ARG A 482 17.12 1.96 -19.14
C ARG A 482 17.64 2.30 -20.55
N SER A 483 18.10 1.31 -21.30
CA SER A 483 18.66 1.53 -22.64
C SER A 483 17.62 1.50 -23.76
N GLU A 484 16.39 1.04 -23.48
CA GLU A 484 15.30 0.85 -24.45
C GLU A 484 15.63 -0.13 -25.59
N GLU A 485 16.72 -0.87 -25.45
CA GLU A 485 17.12 -1.94 -26.36
C GLU A 485 16.15 -3.10 -26.26
N VAL A 486 15.69 -3.61 -27.41
CA VAL A 486 14.79 -4.77 -27.47
C VAL A 486 15.52 -6.00 -26.92
N LYS A 487 14.92 -6.64 -25.91
CA LYS A 487 15.49 -7.83 -25.25
C LYS A 487 14.89 -9.12 -25.77
N ALA A 488 13.57 -9.16 -25.94
CA ALA A 488 12.85 -10.38 -26.28
C ALA A 488 11.47 -10.06 -26.82
N THR A 489 10.87 -11.03 -27.50
CA THR A 489 9.44 -11.05 -27.80
C THR A 489 8.83 -12.25 -27.08
N VAL A 490 7.82 -12.00 -26.23
CA VAL A 490 7.23 -13.02 -25.36
C VAL A 490 5.78 -13.29 -25.78
N PRO A 491 5.43 -14.53 -26.16
CA PRO A 491 4.04 -14.88 -26.46
C PRO A 491 3.16 -14.76 -25.22
N ASN A 492 2.00 -14.11 -25.34
CA ASN A 492 1.07 -13.96 -24.23
C ASN A 492 -0.36 -13.73 -24.71
N ASP A 493 -1.32 -14.12 -23.87
CA ASP A 493 -2.74 -13.90 -24.07
C ASP A 493 -3.23 -12.64 -23.33
N TYR A 494 -2.68 -12.38 -22.13
CA TYR A 494 -3.09 -11.29 -21.27
C TYR A 494 -1.92 -10.63 -20.54
N ILE A 495 -2.10 -9.36 -20.19
CA ILE A 495 -1.16 -8.58 -19.39
C ILE A 495 -1.89 -8.03 -18.17
N PHE A 496 -1.37 -8.28 -16.97
CA PHE A 496 -1.78 -7.56 -15.76
C PHE A 496 -0.74 -6.53 -15.37
N ALA A 497 -1.05 -5.26 -15.65
CA ALA A 497 -0.24 -4.10 -15.27
C ALA A 497 -0.50 -3.70 -13.80
N MET A 498 0.10 -4.44 -12.88
CA MET A 498 -0.01 -4.28 -11.43
C MET A 498 1.04 -3.27 -10.90
N ILE A 499 1.15 -2.12 -11.56
CA ILE A 499 2.19 -1.12 -11.31
C ILE A 499 1.80 -0.07 -10.24
N GLY A 500 0.58 -0.13 -9.72
CA GLY A 500 0.04 0.79 -8.72
C GLY A 500 -0.90 1.84 -9.32
N GLY A 501 -1.40 2.74 -8.47
CA GLY A 501 -2.28 3.85 -8.87
C GLY A 501 -1.81 5.17 -8.28
N ASP A 502 -2.12 6.26 -8.97
CA ASP A 502 -1.86 7.61 -8.45
C ASP A 502 -2.87 7.92 -7.34
N ARG A 503 -2.38 8.05 -6.10
CA ARG A 503 -3.22 8.58 -5.01
C ARG A 503 -3.77 9.96 -5.44
N PRO A 504 -4.99 10.33 -5.02
CA PRO A 504 -5.58 11.61 -5.41
C PRO A 504 -4.88 12.83 -4.80
N THR A 505 -3.75 12.67 -4.12
CA THR A 505 -2.92 13.72 -3.51
C THR A 505 -2.74 14.94 -4.41
N LYS A 506 -2.25 14.76 -5.65
CA LYS A 506 -2.05 15.89 -6.59
C LYS A 506 -3.35 16.61 -6.95
N PHE A 507 -4.44 15.84 -7.07
CA PHE A 507 -5.76 16.38 -7.36
C PHE A 507 -6.28 17.20 -6.18
N LEU A 508 -6.13 16.69 -4.94
CA LEU A 508 -6.49 17.38 -3.71
C LEU A 508 -5.66 18.67 -3.50
N GLU A 509 -4.34 18.60 -3.70
CA GLU A 509 -3.44 19.75 -3.62
C GLU A 509 -3.81 20.83 -4.66
N ALA A 510 -4.18 20.44 -5.88
CA ALA A 510 -4.63 21.37 -6.92
C ALA A 510 -5.95 22.09 -6.57
N ILE A 511 -6.78 21.51 -5.71
CA ILE A 511 -7.98 22.16 -5.17
C ILE A 511 -7.62 23.13 -4.02
N GLY A 512 -6.46 22.94 -3.39
CA GLY A 512 -5.99 23.69 -2.22
C GLY A 512 -6.11 22.95 -0.90
N VAL A 513 -6.47 21.65 -0.91
CA VAL A 513 -6.56 20.82 0.29
C VAL A 513 -5.16 20.50 0.80
N LYS A 514 -4.88 20.76 2.08
CA LYS A 514 -3.58 20.44 2.68
C LYS A 514 -3.53 18.99 3.12
N ILE A 515 -2.35 18.38 3.01
CA ILE A 515 -2.06 17.02 3.46
C ILE A 515 -1.07 17.13 4.61
N GLY A 516 -1.50 16.70 5.80
CA GLY A 516 -0.77 16.85 7.07
C GLY A 516 -0.50 15.53 7.73
#